data_AF-A0A1X9YZG5-F1
#
_entry.id   AF-A0A1X9YZG5-F1
#
_cell.length_a   1.000
_cell.length_b   1.000
_cell.length_c   1.000
_cell.angle_alpha   90.00
_cell.angle_beta   90.00
_cell.angle_gamma   90.00
#
_symmetry.space_group_name_H-M   'P 1'
#
loop_
_entity.id
_entity.type
_entity.pdbx_description
1 polymer ?
#
loop_
_entity_poly.entity_id
_entity_poly.type
_entity_poly.pdbx_seq_one_letter_code
_entity_poly.pdbx_strand_id
1 'polypeptide(L)'
;MDLLDPNGYGYLPEQYHRSHDMCEFLVGQLEAFLTEEPYKGLRHFEVDINPEAVPIDDEYTLDYLLRADMKDKHDELVRLHTVYGLLSDSCYFLREALDASRKRRLTVSFALLRKPFIYNMPVLLRLYLDEEFLEHFNNREDFDASKLPKQDLLDLIEASLPMLFSMQDMSRGEIYDILFNKEEHGSLINWSNKALHPATTHHWASLTGAKNLNFMFSTLDDIDKQWEYFYRRLPFLLTYLLECTEQIVFDLLQLNPALYTERLEERAAFFISQGKGGQNA
;
A
#
# COMPACT_ATOMS: atom_id res chain seq x y z
N MET A 1 -24.54 22.30 -17.34
CA MET A 1 -24.35 21.91 -15.94
C MET A 1 -22.85 22.03 -15.71
N ASP A 2 -22.41 23.27 -15.49
CA ASP A 2 -21.00 23.61 -15.35
C ASP A 2 -20.47 22.97 -14.08
N LEU A 3 -19.44 22.12 -14.16
CA LEU A 3 -18.66 21.62 -13.02
C LEU A 3 -17.42 20.84 -13.49
N LEU A 4 -16.80 21.23 -14.61
CA LEU A 4 -15.41 20.84 -14.87
C LEU A 4 -14.55 21.84 -14.11
N ASP A 5 -14.17 21.42 -12.91
CA ASP A 5 -13.23 22.14 -12.07
C ASP A 5 -11.91 22.40 -12.82
N PRO A 6 -11.54 23.68 -13.06
CA PRO A 6 -10.35 24.03 -13.83
C PRO A 6 -9.04 23.67 -13.13
N ASN A 7 -9.06 23.41 -11.81
CA ASN A 7 -7.86 23.09 -11.03
C ASN A 7 -7.72 21.59 -10.72
N GLY A 8 -8.74 20.79 -11.00
CA GLY A 8 -8.69 19.34 -10.80
C GLY A 8 -8.74 18.87 -9.35
N TYR A 9 -9.18 19.65 -8.36
CA TYR A 9 -9.35 19.24 -6.95
C TYR A 9 -10.79 18.86 -6.54
N GLY A 10 -11.78 19.06 -7.42
CA GLY A 10 -13.18 18.73 -7.19
C GLY A 10 -13.80 19.52 -6.03
N TYR A 11 -14.27 18.79 -5.01
CA TYR A 11 -14.85 19.35 -3.79
C TYR A 11 -13.86 19.49 -2.65
N LEU A 12 -12.58 19.17 -2.89
CA LEU A 12 -11.55 19.18 -1.85
C LEU A 12 -11.22 20.63 -1.42
N PRO A 13 -11.28 20.94 -0.11
CA PRO A 13 -10.87 22.26 0.40
C PRO A 13 -9.40 22.58 0.12
N GLU A 14 -9.09 23.85 -0.18
CA GLU A 14 -7.74 24.33 -0.54
C GLU A 14 -6.66 23.95 0.48
N GLN A 15 -7.01 23.94 1.77
CA GLN A 15 -6.10 23.55 2.85
C GLN A 15 -5.54 22.11 2.72
N TYR A 16 -6.19 21.25 1.93
CA TYR A 16 -5.76 19.87 1.71
C TYR A 16 -5.11 19.64 0.33
N HIS A 17 -5.11 20.61 -0.58
CA HIS A 17 -4.57 20.46 -1.94
C HIS A 17 -3.11 20.00 -1.91
N ARG A 18 -2.29 20.64 -1.08
CA ARG A 18 -0.88 20.26 -0.91
C ARG A 18 -0.69 18.80 -0.46
N SER A 19 -1.41 18.38 0.59
CA SER A 19 -1.31 17.00 1.07
C SER A 19 -1.83 16.00 0.04
N HIS A 20 -2.81 16.40 -0.76
CA HIS A 20 -3.32 15.59 -1.85
C HIS A 20 -2.28 15.41 -2.96
N ASP A 21 -1.62 16.48 -3.39
CA ASP A 21 -0.54 16.42 -4.37
C ASP A 21 0.62 15.56 -3.89
N MET A 22 0.96 15.63 -2.60
CA MET A 22 1.94 14.73 -2.00
C MET A 22 1.52 13.27 -2.10
N CYS A 23 0.24 12.96 -1.86
CA CYS A 23 -0.26 11.60 -2.00
C CYS A 23 -0.22 11.13 -3.46
N GLU A 24 -0.68 11.95 -4.40
CA GLU A 24 -0.66 11.65 -5.84
C GLU A 24 0.77 11.42 -6.35
N PHE A 25 1.74 12.21 -5.87
CA PHE A 25 3.16 12.03 -6.16
C PHE A 25 3.70 10.69 -5.63
N LEU A 26 3.43 10.37 -4.35
CA LEU A 26 3.89 9.11 -3.75
C LEU A 26 3.24 7.88 -4.42
N VAL A 27 1.97 7.98 -4.82
CA VAL A 27 1.33 6.93 -5.62
C VAL A 27 1.97 6.82 -7.00
N GLY A 28 2.32 7.93 -7.65
CA GLY A 28 3.08 7.92 -8.90
C GLY A 28 4.43 7.21 -8.77
N GLN A 29 5.14 7.44 -7.67
CA GLN A 29 6.40 6.73 -7.38
C GLN A 29 6.21 5.23 -7.18
N LEU A 30 5.07 4.78 -6.62
CA LEU A 30 4.71 3.36 -6.54
C LEU A 30 4.38 2.79 -7.94
N GLU A 31 3.63 3.53 -8.76
CA GLU A 31 3.27 3.12 -10.12
C GLU A 31 4.48 3.06 -11.07
N ALA A 32 5.54 3.82 -10.80
CA ALA A 32 6.78 3.74 -11.56
C ALA A 32 7.33 2.31 -11.59
N PHE A 33 7.28 1.57 -10.47
CA PHE A 33 7.69 0.15 -10.43
C PHE A 33 6.91 -0.73 -11.39
N LEU A 34 5.66 -0.37 -11.67
CA LEU A 34 4.77 -1.14 -12.53
C LEU A 34 4.87 -0.75 -14.00
N THR A 35 5.45 0.40 -14.33
CA THR A 35 5.38 0.97 -15.69
C THR A 35 6.74 1.28 -16.29
N GLU A 36 7.75 1.68 -15.51
CA GLU A 36 9.04 2.10 -16.04
C GLU A 36 9.95 0.91 -16.40
N GLU A 37 10.89 1.17 -17.30
CA GLU A 37 11.83 0.18 -17.85
C GLU A 37 12.82 -0.42 -16.83
N PRO A 38 13.40 0.35 -15.89
CA PRO A 38 14.33 -0.20 -14.91
C PRO A 38 13.73 -1.35 -14.08
N TYR A 39 12.40 -1.36 -13.91
CA TYR A 39 11.67 -2.34 -13.08
C TYR A 39 11.00 -3.44 -13.91
N LYS A 40 11.30 -3.54 -15.21
CA LYS A 40 10.65 -4.52 -16.11
C LYS A 40 10.74 -5.97 -15.63
N GLY A 41 11.73 -6.31 -14.79
CA GLY A 41 11.89 -7.63 -14.20
C GLY A 41 10.71 -8.06 -13.31
N LEU A 42 9.89 -7.13 -12.81
CA LEU A 42 8.62 -7.48 -12.14
C LEU A 42 7.56 -8.03 -13.11
N ARG A 43 7.66 -7.69 -14.41
CA ARG A 43 6.67 -8.04 -15.45
C ARG A 43 7.16 -9.12 -16.40
N HIS A 44 8.47 -9.23 -16.56
CA HIS A 44 9.10 -10.08 -17.55
C HIS A 44 10.11 -10.99 -16.88
N PHE A 45 9.89 -12.29 -17.01
CA PHE A 45 10.71 -13.35 -16.44
C PHE A 45 11.14 -14.31 -17.54
N GLU A 46 12.45 -14.53 -17.66
CA GLU A 46 13.02 -15.46 -18.63
C GLU A 46 13.63 -16.65 -17.91
N VAL A 47 13.33 -17.84 -18.41
CA VAL A 47 13.86 -19.11 -17.90
C VAL A 47 14.31 -19.95 -19.08
N ASP A 48 15.52 -20.48 -18.97
CA ASP A 48 16.03 -21.48 -19.91
C ASP A 48 15.27 -22.80 -19.73
N ILE A 49 14.79 -23.36 -20.83
CA ILE A 49 14.04 -24.62 -20.80
C ILE A 49 14.98 -25.77 -20.43
N ASN A 50 14.56 -26.63 -19.50
CA ASN A 50 15.27 -27.85 -19.20
C ASN A 50 15.06 -28.86 -20.35
N PRO A 51 16.12 -29.26 -21.09
CA PRO A 51 15.99 -30.19 -22.21
C PRO A 51 15.45 -31.57 -21.84
N GLU A 52 15.62 -31.99 -20.57
CA GLU A 52 15.17 -33.28 -20.06
C GLU A 52 13.70 -33.28 -19.64
N ALA A 53 13.13 -32.09 -19.42
CA ALA A 53 11.78 -31.90 -18.95
C ALA A 53 11.06 -30.88 -19.85
N VAL A 54 10.88 -31.20 -21.13
CA VAL A 54 10.22 -30.31 -22.11
C VAL A 54 8.83 -29.85 -21.60
N PRO A 55 8.44 -28.57 -21.82
CA PRO A 55 7.11 -28.09 -21.47
C PRO A 55 6.01 -28.92 -22.14
N ILE A 56 4.96 -29.24 -21.39
CA ILE A 56 3.78 -29.92 -21.91
C ILE A 56 2.77 -28.85 -22.34
N ASP A 57 2.03 -29.10 -23.43
CA ASP A 57 0.95 -28.20 -23.84
C ASP A 57 -0.08 -28.02 -22.71
N ASP A 58 -0.51 -26.78 -22.49
CA ASP A 58 -1.46 -26.35 -21.43
C ASP A 58 -0.98 -26.56 -19.97
N GLU A 59 0.30 -26.87 -19.74
CA GLU A 59 0.87 -26.91 -18.39
C GLU A 59 1.05 -25.50 -17.81
N TYR A 60 0.70 -25.32 -16.54
CA TYR A 60 0.94 -24.06 -15.86
C TYR A 60 2.43 -23.86 -15.60
N THR A 61 2.95 -22.65 -15.83
CA THR A 61 4.40 -22.36 -15.75
C THR A 61 5.02 -22.75 -14.40
N LEU A 62 4.29 -22.58 -13.29
CA LEU A 62 4.80 -22.97 -11.97
C LEU A 62 4.94 -24.50 -11.83
N ASP A 63 3.97 -25.26 -12.34
CA ASP A 63 4.01 -26.73 -12.32
C ASP A 63 5.17 -27.26 -13.15
N TYR A 64 5.39 -26.63 -14.32
CA TYR A 64 6.55 -26.91 -15.18
C TYR A 64 7.87 -26.73 -14.42
N LEU A 65 8.05 -25.60 -13.72
CA LEU A 65 9.29 -25.31 -13.01
C LEU A 65 9.57 -26.34 -11.90
N LEU A 66 8.53 -26.78 -11.17
CA LEU A 66 8.68 -27.83 -10.16
C LEU A 66 9.03 -29.18 -10.80
N ARG A 67 8.35 -29.56 -11.88
CA ARG A 67 8.59 -30.83 -12.59
C ARG A 67 9.98 -30.88 -13.24
N ALA A 68 10.48 -29.72 -13.69
CA ALA A 68 11.80 -29.58 -14.31
C ALA A 68 12.94 -29.47 -13.30
N ASP A 69 12.68 -29.67 -11.99
CA ASP A 69 13.64 -29.55 -10.88
C ASP A 69 14.22 -28.12 -10.75
N MET A 70 13.43 -27.10 -11.08
CA MET A 70 13.80 -25.68 -11.08
C MET A 70 13.14 -24.92 -9.92
N LYS A 71 13.19 -25.47 -8.69
CA LYS A 71 12.54 -24.88 -7.50
C LYS A 71 12.95 -23.42 -7.25
N ASP A 72 14.23 -23.09 -7.42
CA ASP A 72 14.70 -21.72 -7.20
C ASP A 72 14.03 -20.72 -8.15
N LYS A 73 13.83 -21.12 -9.42
CA LYS A 73 13.15 -20.30 -10.44
C LYS A 73 11.64 -20.24 -10.22
N HIS A 74 11.05 -21.33 -9.74
CA HIS A 74 9.67 -21.33 -9.27
C HIS A 74 9.46 -20.27 -8.18
N ASP A 75 10.28 -20.32 -7.13
CA ASP A 75 10.17 -19.45 -5.97
C ASP A 75 10.45 -17.98 -6.33
N GLU A 76 11.43 -17.73 -7.21
CA GLU A 76 11.71 -16.40 -7.78
C GLU A 76 10.49 -15.84 -8.54
N LEU A 77 9.89 -16.64 -9.43
CA LEU A 77 8.71 -16.23 -10.19
C LEU A 77 7.50 -15.95 -9.29
N VAL A 78 7.26 -16.80 -8.27
CA VAL A 78 6.19 -16.59 -7.30
C VAL A 78 6.39 -15.27 -6.55
N ARG A 79 7.62 -14.95 -6.11
CA ARG A 79 7.92 -13.67 -5.44
C ARG A 79 7.65 -12.49 -6.36
N LEU A 80 8.23 -12.48 -7.56
CA LEU A 80 8.09 -11.37 -8.52
C LEU A 80 6.63 -11.13 -8.89
N HIS A 81 5.89 -12.20 -9.20
CA HIS A 81 4.50 -12.11 -9.58
C HIS A 81 3.61 -11.63 -8.42
N THR A 82 3.87 -12.12 -7.21
CA THR A 82 3.12 -11.69 -6.02
C THR A 82 3.37 -10.23 -5.70
N VAL A 83 4.63 -9.77 -5.75
CA VAL A 83 4.96 -8.33 -5.57
C VAL A 83 4.27 -7.49 -6.63
N TYR A 84 4.37 -7.85 -7.90
CA TYR A 84 3.73 -7.12 -8.99
C TYR A 84 2.21 -7.04 -8.82
N GLY A 85 1.56 -8.18 -8.50
CA GLY A 85 0.11 -8.25 -8.32
C GLY A 85 -0.37 -7.42 -7.13
N LEU A 86 0.28 -7.53 -5.97
CA LEU A 86 -0.06 -6.76 -4.78
C LEU A 86 0.16 -5.26 -4.98
N LEU A 87 1.23 -4.88 -5.66
CA LEU A 87 1.54 -3.47 -5.94
C LEU A 87 0.55 -2.88 -6.95
N SER A 88 0.25 -3.61 -8.03
CA SER A 88 -0.75 -3.20 -9.03
C SER A 88 -2.13 -2.97 -8.40
N ASP A 89 -2.59 -3.94 -7.61
CA ASP A 89 -3.86 -3.84 -6.88
C ASP A 89 -3.83 -2.66 -5.88
N SER A 90 -2.72 -2.47 -5.18
CA SER A 90 -2.56 -1.34 -4.25
C SER A 90 -2.65 0.02 -4.97
N CYS A 91 -1.97 0.19 -6.11
CA CYS A 91 -2.00 1.43 -6.88
C CYS A 91 -3.42 1.77 -7.38
N TYR A 92 -4.17 0.78 -7.90
CA TYR A 92 -5.56 1.00 -8.32
C TYR A 92 -6.45 1.46 -7.15
N PHE A 93 -6.35 0.79 -6.01
CA PHE A 93 -7.14 1.18 -4.83
C PHE A 93 -6.76 2.56 -4.30
N LEU A 94 -5.47 2.92 -4.33
CA LEU A 94 -4.99 4.23 -3.89
C LEU A 94 -5.47 5.36 -4.81
N ARG A 95 -5.38 5.19 -6.14
CA ARG A 95 -5.88 6.18 -7.11
C ARG A 95 -7.38 6.42 -6.96
N GLU A 96 -8.16 5.34 -6.87
CA GLU A 96 -9.60 5.44 -6.66
C GLU A 96 -9.95 6.05 -5.29
N ALA A 97 -9.16 5.78 -4.24
CA ALA A 97 -9.37 6.39 -2.93
C ALA A 97 -9.15 7.91 -2.96
N LEU A 98 -8.12 8.36 -3.66
CA LEU A 98 -7.76 9.77 -3.85
C LEU A 98 -8.82 10.50 -4.70
N ASP A 99 -9.27 9.92 -5.80
CA ASP A 99 -10.37 10.46 -6.62
C ASP A 99 -11.70 10.51 -5.86
N ALA A 100 -12.03 9.45 -5.11
CA ALA A 100 -13.20 9.43 -4.25
C ALA A 100 -13.14 10.57 -3.21
N SER A 101 -11.97 10.83 -2.63
CA SER A 101 -11.78 11.88 -1.62
C SER A 101 -12.03 13.26 -2.21
N ARG A 102 -11.45 13.55 -3.39
CA ARG A 102 -11.70 14.78 -4.15
C ARG A 102 -13.17 14.99 -4.46
N LYS A 103 -13.90 13.91 -4.70
CA LYS A 103 -15.35 13.94 -4.96
C LYS A 103 -16.21 13.91 -3.69
N ARG A 104 -15.63 14.13 -2.50
CA ARG A 104 -16.30 14.08 -1.18
C ARG A 104 -16.92 12.72 -0.84
N ARG A 105 -16.46 11.64 -1.48
CA ARG A 105 -16.93 10.26 -1.25
C ARG A 105 -16.04 9.56 -0.21
N LEU A 106 -15.90 10.17 0.97
CA LEU A 106 -14.92 9.75 1.99
C LEU A 106 -15.17 8.35 2.56
N THR A 107 -16.42 7.90 2.64
CA THR A 107 -16.73 6.49 2.92
C THR A 107 -16.05 5.55 1.93
N VAL A 108 -16.10 5.87 0.64
CA VAL A 108 -15.48 5.05 -0.39
C VAL A 108 -13.97 5.14 -0.27
N SER A 109 -13.41 6.33 -0.05
CA SER A 109 -11.98 6.52 0.16
C SER A 109 -11.42 5.66 1.29
N PHE A 110 -12.00 5.73 2.50
CA PHE A 110 -11.53 4.93 3.65
C PHE A 110 -11.73 3.43 3.47
N ALA A 111 -12.80 3.01 2.77
CA ALA A 111 -13.00 1.60 2.44
C ALA A 111 -11.89 1.08 1.52
N LEU A 112 -11.51 1.86 0.51
CA LEU A 112 -10.47 1.51 -0.45
C LEU A 112 -9.07 1.45 0.19
N LEU A 113 -8.73 2.37 1.11
CA LEU A 113 -7.44 2.37 1.80
C LEU A 113 -7.15 1.07 2.58
N ARG A 114 -8.18 0.28 2.91
CA ARG A 114 -8.00 -0.98 3.62
C ARG A 114 -7.13 -1.96 2.84
N LYS A 115 -7.32 -2.06 1.52
CA LYS A 115 -6.66 -3.10 0.72
C LYS A 115 -5.15 -2.90 0.62
N PRO A 116 -4.63 -1.70 0.25
CA PRO A 116 -3.20 -1.44 0.21
C PRO A 116 -2.52 -1.64 1.56
N PHE A 117 -3.10 -1.10 2.63
CA PHE A 117 -2.41 -0.98 3.92
C PHE A 117 -2.70 -2.12 4.91
N ILE A 118 -3.93 -2.64 4.96
CA ILE A 118 -4.32 -3.64 5.96
C ILE A 118 -4.18 -5.06 5.42
N TYR A 119 -4.28 -5.25 4.10
CA TYR A 119 -4.20 -6.58 3.47
C TYR A 119 -2.92 -6.77 2.67
N ASN A 120 -2.65 -5.91 1.69
CA ASN A 120 -1.55 -6.13 0.75
C ASN A 120 -0.18 -5.91 1.42
N MET A 121 -0.02 -4.85 2.22
CA MET A 121 1.26 -4.53 2.87
C MET A 121 1.75 -5.64 3.82
N PRO A 122 0.93 -6.23 4.72
CA PRO A 122 1.36 -7.38 5.50
C PRO A 122 1.82 -8.56 4.64
N VAL A 123 1.10 -8.89 3.57
CA VAL A 123 1.50 -9.97 2.66
C VAL A 123 2.84 -9.65 1.99
N LEU A 124 3.02 -8.41 1.53
CA LEU A 124 4.24 -7.93 0.88
C LEU A 124 5.45 -8.02 1.82
N LEU A 125 5.28 -7.57 3.07
CA LEU A 125 6.33 -7.65 4.09
C LEU A 125 6.65 -9.10 4.46
N ARG A 126 5.65 -9.96 4.64
CA ARG A 126 5.89 -11.39 4.93
C ARG A 126 6.63 -12.07 3.78
N LEU A 127 6.20 -11.85 2.54
CA LEU A 127 6.86 -12.41 1.36
C LEU A 127 8.36 -12.08 1.34
N TYR A 128 8.75 -10.92 1.85
CA TYR A 128 10.14 -10.47 1.87
C TYR A 128 10.92 -10.87 3.14
N LEU A 129 10.29 -10.80 4.31
CA LEU A 129 10.96 -10.90 5.62
C LEU A 129 10.75 -12.26 6.32
N ASP A 130 9.77 -13.05 5.89
CA ASP A 130 9.47 -14.37 6.44
C ASP A 130 10.00 -15.46 5.49
N GLU A 131 11.09 -16.11 5.89
CA GLU A 131 11.73 -17.17 5.11
C GLU A 131 10.81 -18.38 4.86
N GLU A 132 9.86 -18.63 5.76
CA GLU A 132 8.91 -19.75 5.66
C GLU A 132 7.69 -19.40 4.80
N PHE A 133 7.53 -18.13 4.41
CA PHE A 133 6.34 -17.66 3.68
C PHE A 133 6.08 -18.47 2.42
N LEU A 134 7.09 -18.65 1.55
CA LEU A 134 6.91 -19.36 0.28
C LEU A 134 6.59 -20.84 0.50
N GLU A 135 7.26 -21.48 1.46
CA GLU A 135 7.02 -22.88 1.76
C GLU A 135 5.59 -23.09 2.24
N HIS A 136 5.07 -22.21 3.09
CA HIS A 136 3.67 -22.25 3.51
C HIS A 136 2.70 -21.89 2.38
N PHE A 137 3.00 -20.86 1.60
CA PHE A 137 2.18 -20.43 0.48
C PHE A 137 1.99 -21.52 -0.58
N ASN A 138 3.06 -22.26 -0.88
CA ASN A 138 3.03 -23.31 -1.91
C ASN A 138 2.40 -24.62 -1.42
N ASN A 139 2.52 -24.95 -0.13
CA ASN A 139 2.23 -26.31 0.36
C ASN A 139 1.07 -26.42 1.36
N ARG A 140 0.48 -25.31 1.83
CA ARG A 140 -0.60 -25.33 2.84
C ARG A 140 -1.90 -24.71 2.33
N GLU A 141 -2.95 -25.53 2.30
CA GLU A 141 -4.31 -25.07 1.93
C GLU A 141 -4.94 -24.14 2.98
N ASP A 142 -4.51 -24.21 4.25
CA ASP A 142 -5.04 -23.43 5.37
C ASP A 142 -4.29 -22.10 5.63
N PHE A 143 -3.32 -21.77 4.76
CA PHE A 143 -2.47 -20.60 4.94
C PHE A 143 -3.16 -19.30 4.52
N ASP A 144 -3.50 -18.46 5.50
CA ASP A 144 -3.95 -17.08 5.26
C ASP A 144 -2.73 -16.14 5.24
N ALA A 145 -2.34 -15.73 4.04
CA ALA A 145 -1.22 -14.82 3.83
C ALA A 145 -1.44 -13.43 4.47
N SER A 146 -2.69 -13.02 4.66
CA SER A 146 -3.06 -11.66 5.07
C SER A 146 -3.29 -11.50 6.57
N LYS A 147 -3.59 -12.59 7.29
CA LYS A 147 -3.92 -12.53 8.72
C LYS A 147 -2.75 -12.96 9.58
N LEU A 148 -2.37 -12.06 10.48
CA LEU A 148 -1.36 -12.30 11.50
C LEU A 148 -1.93 -12.06 12.90
N PRO A 149 -1.54 -12.88 13.89
CA PRO A 149 -1.61 -12.50 15.30
C PRO A 149 -0.94 -11.15 15.55
N LYS A 150 -1.37 -10.46 16.62
CA LYS A 150 -0.83 -9.13 16.97
C LYS A 150 0.70 -9.15 17.14
N GLN A 151 1.23 -10.19 17.77
CA GLN A 151 2.67 -10.28 18.06
C GLN A 151 3.47 -10.41 16.76
N ASP A 152 3.08 -11.34 15.90
CA ASP A 152 3.72 -11.55 14.59
C ASP A 152 3.67 -10.29 13.71
N LEU A 153 2.57 -9.52 13.78
CA LEU A 153 2.48 -8.25 13.08
C LEU A 153 3.44 -7.19 13.65
N LEU A 154 3.60 -7.12 14.98
CA LEU A 154 4.56 -6.22 15.61
C LEU A 154 6.00 -6.58 15.26
N ASP A 155 6.31 -7.87 15.19
CA ASP A 155 7.64 -8.38 14.85
C ASP A 155 7.94 -8.15 13.36
N LEU A 156 6.94 -8.28 12.48
CA LEU A 156 7.04 -7.93 11.07
C LEU A 156 7.28 -6.43 10.87
N ILE A 157 6.57 -5.58 11.60
CA ILE A 157 6.79 -4.13 11.57
C ILE A 157 8.19 -3.79 12.06
N GLU A 158 8.64 -4.38 13.16
CA GLU A 158 10.00 -4.19 13.69
C GLU A 158 11.06 -4.53 12.64
N ALA A 159 10.91 -5.68 11.97
CA ALA A 159 11.81 -6.12 10.91
C ALA A 159 11.80 -5.17 9.68
N SER A 160 10.72 -4.43 9.47
CA SER A 160 10.63 -3.43 8.38
C SER A 160 11.28 -2.08 8.71
N LEU A 161 11.52 -1.75 9.99
CA LEU A 161 12.06 -0.44 10.39
C LEU A 161 13.40 -0.08 9.72
N PRO A 162 14.37 -1.00 9.56
CA PRO A 162 15.64 -0.69 8.88
C PRO A 162 15.47 -0.33 7.39
N MET A 163 14.33 -0.65 6.79
CA MET A 163 14.01 -0.32 5.39
C MET A 163 13.59 1.14 5.23
N LEU A 164 13.30 1.85 6.34
CA LEU A 164 12.71 3.19 6.31
C LEU A 164 13.79 4.27 6.32
N PHE A 165 13.86 5.05 5.25
CA PHE A 165 14.79 6.16 5.12
C PHE A 165 14.25 7.44 5.77
N SER A 166 13.00 7.80 5.48
CA SER A 166 12.40 9.08 5.93
C SER A 166 11.78 9.00 7.32
N MET A 167 11.73 7.81 7.91
CA MET A 167 10.93 7.51 9.10
C MET A 167 11.75 6.80 10.20
N GLN A 168 13.06 7.06 10.26
CA GLN A 168 14.01 6.35 11.13
C GLN A 168 13.71 6.43 12.62
N ASP A 169 13.07 7.52 13.07
CA ASP A 169 12.73 7.72 14.49
C ASP A 169 11.42 7.02 14.91
N MET A 170 10.71 6.40 13.97
CA MET A 170 9.46 5.70 14.25
C MET A 170 9.72 4.38 14.97
N SER A 171 8.93 4.13 16.02
CA SER A 171 8.89 2.82 16.67
C SER A 171 7.86 1.90 16.01
N ARG A 172 8.06 0.57 16.19
CA ARG A 172 7.03 -0.42 15.79
C ARG A 172 5.66 -0.16 16.41
N GLY A 173 5.63 0.39 17.62
CA GLY A 173 4.40 0.68 18.34
C GLY A 173 3.61 1.78 17.66
N GLU A 174 4.29 2.85 17.23
CA GLU A 174 3.65 3.96 16.53
C GLU A 174 3.09 3.55 15.16
N ILE A 175 3.85 2.76 14.38
CA ILE A 175 3.36 2.21 13.10
C ILE A 175 2.14 1.31 13.33
N TYR A 176 2.23 0.40 14.30
CA TYR A 176 1.13 -0.50 14.67
C TYR A 176 -0.11 0.29 15.12
N ASP A 177 0.06 1.34 15.92
CA ASP A 177 -1.04 2.17 16.42
C ASP A 177 -1.76 2.93 15.30
N ILE A 178 -1.01 3.42 14.32
CA ILE A 178 -1.57 4.12 13.16
C ILE A 178 -2.34 3.16 12.25
N LEU A 179 -1.87 1.93 12.04
CA LEU A 179 -2.43 1.01 11.05
C LEU A 179 -3.44 0.02 11.63
N PHE A 180 -3.06 -0.69 12.70
CA PHE A 180 -3.66 -1.96 13.10
C PHE A 180 -4.25 -1.98 14.50
N ASN A 181 -3.92 -1.02 15.35
CA ASN A 181 -4.43 -1.03 16.73
C ASN A 181 -5.93 -0.75 16.78
N LYS A 182 -6.71 -1.81 17.07
CA LYS A 182 -8.17 -1.71 17.22
C LYS A 182 -8.58 -0.93 18.46
N GLU A 183 -7.73 -0.76 19.45
CA GLU A 183 -7.99 0.08 20.63
C GLU A 183 -7.79 1.57 20.35
N GLU A 184 -7.02 1.92 19.30
CA GLU A 184 -6.76 3.30 18.93
C GLU A 184 -7.86 3.81 17.98
N HIS A 185 -8.66 4.79 18.43
CA HIS A 185 -9.73 5.38 17.62
C HIS A 185 -9.21 5.93 16.29
N GLY A 186 -7.99 6.46 16.29
CA GLY A 186 -7.32 7.03 15.13
C GLY A 186 -6.63 6.03 14.21
N SER A 187 -6.79 4.71 14.40
CA SER A 187 -6.14 3.73 13.53
C SER A 187 -6.87 3.52 12.21
N LEU A 188 -6.12 3.22 11.14
CA LEU A 188 -6.68 3.00 9.81
C LEU A 188 -7.63 1.80 9.78
N ILE A 189 -7.33 0.73 10.54
CA ILE A 189 -8.25 -0.41 10.66
C ILE A 189 -9.62 0.02 11.20
N ASN A 190 -9.68 0.95 12.15
CA ASN A 190 -10.93 1.45 12.71
C ASN A 190 -11.66 2.39 11.74
N TRP A 191 -10.95 3.27 11.04
CA TRP A 191 -11.54 4.15 10.02
C TRP A 191 -12.10 3.35 8.84
N SER A 192 -11.37 2.36 8.34
CA SER A 192 -11.85 1.48 7.27
C SER A 192 -12.98 0.56 7.75
N ASN A 193 -13.00 0.10 9.00
CA ASN A 193 -14.14 -0.63 9.57
C ASN A 193 -15.41 0.24 9.58
N LYS A 194 -15.30 1.52 10.01
CA LYS A 194 -16.44 2.45 9.98
C LYS A 194 -16.94 2.72 8.56
N ALA A 195 -16.02 2.73 7.58
CA ALA A 195 -16.34 2.92 6.18
C ALA A 195 -17.12 1.73 5.58
N LEU A 196 -16.74 0.50 5.94
CA LEU A 196 -17.28 -0.73 5.36
C LEU A 196 -18.56 -1.21 6.04
N HIS A 197 -18.71 -0.96 7.34
CA HIS A 197 -19.85 -1.45 8.12
C HIS A 197 -20.86 -0.33 8.35
N PRO A 198 -22.16 -0.52 8.03
CA PRO A 198 -23.19 0.49 8.30
C PRO A 198 -23.36 0.81 9.78
N ALA A 199 -23.09 -0.16 10.65
CA ALA A 199 -23.00 0.00 12.09
C ALA A 199 -21.86 -0.87 12.62
N THR A 200 -21.07 -0.31 13.52
CA THR A 200 -19.97 -0.98 14.22
C THR A 200 -20.34 -1.02 15.70
N THR A 201 -20.73 -2.19 16.18
CA THR A 201 -21.14 -2.42 17.58
C THR A 201 -20.14 -3.28 18.36
N HIS A 202 -19.23 -3.95 17.64
CA HIS A 202 -18.36 -4.98 18.19
C HIS A 202 -17.11 -4.44 18.90
N HIS A 203 -16.70 -3.20 18.62
CA HIS A 203 -15.52 -2.60 19.26
C HIS A 203 -15.75 -1.13 19.62
N TRP A 204 -15.41 -0.73 20.85
CA TRP A 204 -15.66 0.61 21.38
C TRP A 204 -14.93 1.71 20.58
N ALA A 205 -13.72 1.42 20.09
CA ALA A 205 -12.96 2.37 19.28
C ALA A 205 -13.58 2.66 17.89
N SER A 206 -14.42 1.75 17.40
CA SER A 206 -15.15 1.93 16.14
C SER A 206 -16.63 2.23 16.34
N LEU A 207 -17.10 2.39 17.58
CA LEU A 207 -18.53 2.35 17.88
C LEU A 207 -19.32 3.45 17.14
N THR A 208 -20.39 3.05 16.46
CA THR A 208 -21.30 3.99 15.82
C THR A 208 -22.15 4.70 16.88
N GLY A 209 -22.22 6.04 16.83
CA GLY A 209 -23.03 6.83 17.76
C GLY A 209 -24.53 6.54 17.66
N ALA A 210 -25.29 6.88 18.70
CA ALA A 210 -26.74 6.70 18.71
C ALA A 210 -27.41 7.44 17.54
N LYS A 211 -28.34 6.78 16.85
CA LYS A 211 -29.04 7.28 15.64
C LYS A 211 -28.11 7.66 14.48
N ASN A 212 -26.94 7.03 14.40
CA ASN A 212 -26.01 7.19 13.28
C ASN A 212 -25.78 5.84 12.57
N LEU A 213 -25.44 5.89 11.29
CA LEU A 213 -25.01 4.77 10.44
C LEU A 213 -23.66 5.18 9.87
N ASN A 214 -22.61 5.06 10.68
CA ASN A 214 -21.25 5.56 10.45
C ASN A 214 -21.21 6.83 9.57
N PHE A 215 -20.67 6.76 8.36
CA PHE A 215 -20.51 7.96 7.53
C PHE A 215 -21.78 8.41 6.82
N MET A 216 -22.89 7.66 6.87
CA MET A 216 -24.11 7.99 6.13
C MET A 216 -24.82 9.25 6.63
N PHE A 217 -24.68 9.61 7.91
CA PHE A 217 -25.23 10.85 8.47
C PHE A 217 -24.14 11.89 8.77
N SER A 218 -22.98 11.82 8.09
CA SER A 218 -21.92 12.81 8.26
C SER A 218 -22.43 14.20 7.93
N THR A 219 -22.27 15.13 8.87
CA THR A 219 -22.47 16.55 8.64
C THR A 219 -21.28 17.14 7.87
N LEU A 220 -21.36 18.42 7.46
CA LEU A 220 -20.22 19.09 6.83
C LEU A 220 -18.99 19.13 7.75
N ASP A 221 -19.19 19.35 9.05
CA ASP A 221 -18.12 19.32 10.06
C ASP A 221 -17.50 17.91 10.20
N ASP A 222 -18.31 16.84 10.11
CA ASP A 222 -17.79 15.47 10.11
C ASP A 222 -16.97 15.18 8.86
N ILE A 223 -17.39 15.70 7.69
CA ILE A 223 -16.68 15.57 6.42
C ILE A 223 -15.33 16.29 6.48
N ASP A 224 -15.28 17.50 7.05
CA ASP A 224 -14.03 18.24 7.22
C ASP A 224 -13.06 17.51 8.16
N LYS A 225 -13.55 16.96 9.28
CA LYS A 225 -12.74 16.10 10.17
C LYS A 225 -12.26 14.82 9.50
N GLN A 226 -13.07 14.23 8.63
CA GLN A 226 -12.69 13.08 7.83
C GLN A 226 -11.55 13.42 6.86
N TRP A 227 -11.63 14.55 6.16
CA TRP A 227 -10.54 15.04 5.31
C TRP A 227 -9.29 15.38 6.12
N GLU A 228 -9.44 16.04 7.26
CA GLU A 228 -8.32 16.34 8.16
C GLU A 228 -7.59 15.06 8.56
N TYR A 229 -8.33 14.04 8.98
CA TYR A 229 -7.74 12.74 9.30
C TYR A 229 -7.06 12.13 8.08
N PHE A 230 -7.75 12.07 6.94
CA PHE A 230 -7.28 11.45 5.71
C PHE A 230 -5.95 12.07 5.26
N TYR A 231 -5.90 13.39 5.09
CA TYR A 231 -4.72 14.09 4.57
C TYR A 231 -3.64 14.37 5.61
N ARG A 232 -3.93 14.20 6.91
CA ARG A 232 -2.89 14.16 7.96
C ARG A 232 -2.16 12.82 8.02
N ARG A 233 -2.86 11.70 7.75
CA ARG A 233 -2.31 10.35 7.89
C ARG A 233 -1.82 9.75 6.58
N LEU A 234 -2.50 9.99 5.47
CA LEU A 234 -2.21 9.29 4.22
C LEU A 234 -0.81 9.57 3.66
N PRO A 235 -0.24 10.79 3.69
CA PRO A 235 1.12 11.01 3.21
C PRO A 235 2.14 10.13 3.96
N PHE A 236 1.99 10.04 5.29
CA PHE A 236 2.82 9.18 6.13
C PHE A 236 2.66 7.69 5.76
N LEU A 237 1.42 7.23 5.58
CA LEU A 237 1.14 5.84 5.23
C LEU A 237 1.72 5.47 3.87
N LEU A 238 1.59 6.37 2.89
CA LEU A 238 2.15 6.20 1.56
C LEU A 238 3.68 6.19 1.58
N THR A 239 4.32 7.03 2.38
CA THR A 239 5.78 6.97 2.56
C THR A 239 6.21 5.62 3.12
N TYR A 240 5.52 5.11 4.15
CA TYR A 240 5.83 3.79 4.71
C TYR A 240 5.69 2.67 3.66
N LEU A 241 4.56 2.63 2.92
CA LEU A 241 4.35 1.66 1.86
C LEU A 241 5.40 1.78 0.75
N LEU A 242 5.75 3.00 0.35
CA LEU A 242 6.73 3.29 -0.70
C LEU A 242 8.13 2.82 -0.30
N GLU A 243 8.61 3.18 0.88
CA GLU A 243 9.97 2.81 1.32
C GLU A 243 10.11 1.30 1.53
N CYS A 244 9.08 0.65 2.09
CA CYS A 244 9.06 -0.82 2.15
C CYS A 244 9.10 -1.44 0.74
N THR A 245 8.26 -0.95 -0.18
CA THR A 245 8.20 -1.47 -1.56
C THR A 245 9.52 -1.21 -2.30
N GLU A 246 10.13 -0.05 -2.12
CA GLU A 246 11.43 0.32 -2.68
C GLU A 246 12.49 -0.70 -2.30
N GLN A 247 12.66 -0.95 -1.00
CA GLN A 247 13.65 -1.92 -0.55
C GLN A 247 13.40 -3.32 -1.11
N ILE A 248 12.15 -3.76 -1.16
CA ILE A 248 11.76 -5.08 -1.69
C ILE A 248 12.08 -5.19 -3.17
N VAL A 249 11.66 -4.21 -3.98
CA VAL A 249 11.85 -4.24 -5.44
C VAL A 249 13.33 -4.11 -5.80
N PHE A 250 14.07 -3.24 -5.11
CA PHE A 250 15.50 -3.05 -5.37
C PHE A 250 16.30 -4.31 -5.05
N ASP A 251 15.95 -5.01 -3.97
CA ASP A 251 16.62 -6.26 -3.62
C ASP A 251 16.21 -7.40 -4.56
N LEU A 252 14.92 -7.60 -4.84
CA LEU A 252 14.48 -8.67 -5.75
C LEU A 252 15.04 -8.53 -7.16
N LEU A 253 15.15 -7.31 -7.67
CA LEU A 253 15.66 -7.04 -9.02
C LEU A 253 17.15 -6.72 -9.06
N GLN A 254 17.83 -6.65 -7.91
CA GLN A 254 19.26 -6.29 -7.79
C GLN A 254 19.59 -5.00 -8.56
N LEU A 255 18.78 -3.95 -8.33
CA LEU A 255 18.86 -2.69 -9.07
C LEU A 255 20.08 -1.85 -8.68
N ASN A 256 20.49 -0.96 -9.59
CA ASN A 256 21.59 -0.03 -9.35
C ASN A 256 21.24 0.94 -8.20
N PRO A 257 22.05 1.04 -7.13
CA PRO A 257 21.83 1.97 -6.02
C PRO A 257 21.72 3.45 -6.45
N ALA A 258 22.30 3.84 -7.60
CA ALA A 258 22.16 5.20 -8.13
C ALA A 258 20.68 5.55 -8.41
N LEU A 259 19.89 4.59 -8.89
CA LEU A 259 18.46 4.78 -9.15
C LEU A 259 17.69 5.08 -7.85
N TYR A 260 18.10 4.48 -6.74
CA TYR A 260 17.51 4.76 -5.43
C TYR A 260 17.77 6.22 -5.02
N THR A 261 19.00 6.69 -5.20
CA THR A 261 19.38 8.09 -4.93
C THR A 261 18.58 9.07 -5.80
N GLU A 262 18.42 8.78 -7.09
CA GLU A 262 17.63 9.63 -8.01
C GLU A 262 16.18 9.78 -7.54
N ARG A 263 15.55 8.69 -7.09
CA ARG A 263 14.18 8.72 -6.54
C ARG A 263 14.08 9.55 -5.25
N LEU A 264 15.08 9.45 -4.37
CA LEU A 264 15.15 10.28 -3.16
C LEU A 264 15.31 11.76 -3.49
N GLU A 265 16.15 12.09 -4.48
CA GLU A 265 16.34 13.47 -4.96
C GLU A 265 15.06 14.03 -5.58
N GLU A 266 14.36 13.24 -6.41
CA GLU A 266 13.07 13.62 -6.99
C GLU A 266 12.03 13.91 -5.90
N ARG A 267 11.92 13.02 -4.91
CA ARG A 267 11.01 13.18 -3.75
C ARG A 267 11.35 14.44 -2.95
N ALA A 268 12.62 14.67 -2.65
CA ALA A 268 13.07 15.85 -1.93
C ALA A 268 12.77 17.13 -2.72
N ALA A 269 13.06 17.15 -4.02
CA ALA A 269 12.77 18.28 -4.91
C ALA A 269 11.28 18.60 -4.95
N PHE A 270 10.42 17.57 -5.07
CA PHE A 270 8.98 17.72 -5.03
C PHE A 270 8.52 18.35 -3.70
N PHE A 271 8.91 17.81 -2.55
CA PHE A 271 8.49 18.35 -1.25
C PHE A 271 9.00 19.78 -0.98
N ILE A 272 10.21 20.12 -1.46
CA ILE A 272 10.73 21.50 -1.39
C ILE A 272 9.91 22.45 -2.26
N SER A 273 9.54 22.03 -3.47
CA SER A 273 8.72 22.85 -4.38
C SER A 273 7.36 23.20 -3.78
N GLN A 274 6.75 22.23 -3.08
CA GLN A 274 5.49 22.40 -2.35
C GLN A 274 5.61 23.30 -1.11
N GLY A 275 6.80 23.41 -0.52
CA GLY A 275 7.07 24.31 0.61
C GLY A 275 7.18 25.79 0.23
N LYS A 276 7.56 26.11 -1.01
CA LYS A 276 7.75 27.50 -1.49
C LYS A 276 6.44 28.18 -1.94
N GLY A 277 5.39 27.41 -2.25
CA GLY A 277 4.08 27.94 -2.68
C GLY A 277 3.27 28.62 -1.57
N GLY A 278 3.59 28.39 -0.30
CA GLY A 278 2.84 28.94 0.85
C GLY A 278 3.30 30.31 1.37
N GLN A 279 4.28 30.96 0.72
CA GLN A 279 4.78 32.28 1.14
C GLN A 279 4.28 33.45 0.28
N ASN A 280 3.48 33.20 -0.76
CA ASN A 280 2.89 34.24 -1.62
C ASN A 280 1.38 34.04 -1.82
N ALA A 281 0.64 33.91 -0.72
CA ALA A 281 -0.81 34.06 -0.68
C ALA A 281 -1.20 34.97 0.49
#